data_AF-A0A9X8VEJ8-F1
#
_entry.id   AF-A0A9X8VEJ8-F1
#
_cell.length_a   1.000
_cell.length_b   1.000
_cell.length_c   1.000
_cell.angle_alpha   90.00
_cell.angle_beta   90.00
_cell.angle_gamma   90.00
#
_symmetry.space_group_name_H-M   'P 1'
#
loop_
_entity.id
_entity.type
_entity.pdbx_description
1 polymer ?
#
loop_
_entity_poly.entity_id
_entity_poly.type
_entity_poly.pdbx_seq_one_letter_code
_entity_poly.pdbx_strand_id
1 'polypeptide(L)'
;MLGDPMALSALVTLVVIALWASARLPEYLVALLFFAAVMVLQLAPAAVTFSGFASSAFWLVLSGFVLGAAIRSTGLADRLA
;
A
#
# COMPACT_ATOMS: atom_id res chain seq x y z
N MET A 1 27.41 -2.07 10.10
CA MET A 1 27.07 -1.83 8.68
C MET A 1 25.85 -2.64 8.26
N LEU A 2 25.88 -3.99 8.21
CA LEU A 2 24.68 -4.83 7.95
C LEU A 2 24.02 -5.44 9.21
N GLY A 3 24.63 -5.29 10.39
CA GLY A 3 24.09 -5.79 11.66
C GLY A 3 23.16 -4.81 12.39
N ASP A 4 22.98 -3.60 11.84
CA ASP A 4 22.20 -2.54 12.46
C ASP A 4 20.72 -2.71 12.05
N PRO A 5 19.76 -2.85 12.99
CA PRO A 5 18.35 -3.11 12.66
C PRO A 5 17.74 -2.10 11.67
N MET A 6 18.22 -0.85 11.70
CA MET A 6 17.80 0.20 10.77
C MET A 6 18.30 -0.03 9.33
N ALA A 7 19.49 -0.63 9.15
CA ALA A 7 20.04 -0.91 7.83
C ALA A 7 19.21 -1.98 7.09
N LEU A 8 18.74 -2.99 7.81
CA LEU A 8 17.88 -4.04 7.25
C LEU A 8 16.52 -3.47 6.82
N SER A 9 15.90 -2.63 7.67
CA SER A 9 14.64 -1.94 7.33
C SER A 9 14.79 -1.01 6.13
N ALA A 10 15.90 -0.27 6.06
CA ALA A 10 16.21 0.58 4.91
C ALA A 10 16.39 -0.24 3.62
N LEU A 11 17.10 -1.38 3.70
CA LEU A 11 17.29 -2.28 2.56
C LEU A 11 15.97 -2.83 2.03
N VAL A 12 15.10 -3.34 2.92
CA VAL A 12 13.78 -3.85 2.53
C VAL A 12 12.94 -2.75 1.88
N THR A 13 12.97 -1.54 2.44
CA THR A 13 12.26 -0.38 1.90
C THR A 13 12.75 -0.02 0.51
N LEU A 14 14.08 0.05 0.30
CA LEU A 14 14.67 0.34 -1.01
C LEU A 14 14.31 -0.73 -2.05
N VAL A 15 14.35 -2.01 -1.68
CA VAL A 15 13.97 -3.11 -2.58
C VAL A 15 12.50 -2.99 -3.01
N VAL A 16 11.59 -2.70 -2.07
CA VAL A 16 10.16 -2.55 -2.37
C VAL A 16 9.91 -1.36 -3.29
N ILE A 17 10.56 -0.22 -3.05
CA ILE A 17 10.48 0.96 -3.92
C ILE A 17 11.01 0.62 -5.33
N ALA A 18 12.14 -0.08 -5.45
CA ALA A 18 12.69 -0.48 -6.74
C ALA A 18 11.75 -1.46 -7.49
N LEU A 19 11.08 -2.36 -6.78
CA LEU A 19 10.11 -3.28 -7.38
C LEU A 19 8.88 -2.53 -7.93
N TRP A 20 8.34 -1.56 -7.18
CA TRP A 20 7.26 -0.71 -7.68
C TRP A 20 7.72 0.17 -8.85
N ALA A 21 8.86 0.85 -8.73
CA ALA A 21 9.39 1.72 -9.77
C ALA A 21 9.66 0.98 -11.09
N SER A 22 10.06 -0.28 -11.02
CA SER A 22 10.31 -1.12 -12.20
C SER A 22 9.05 -1.77 -12.78
N ALA A 23 7.92 -1.73 -12.06
CA ALA A 23 6.62 -2.32 -12.45
C ALA A 23 6.70 -3.78 -12.96
N ARG A 24 7.73 -4.54 -12.54
CA ARG A 24 7.95 -5.93 -12.99
C ARG A 24 6.97 -6.93 -12.38
N LEU A 25 6.41 -6.59 -11.23
CA LEU A 25 5.41 -7.38 -10.51
C LEU A 25 4.14 -6.55 -10.35
N PRO A 26 2.96 -7.19 -10.24
CA PRO A 26 1.73 -6.49 -9.90
C PRO A 26 1.86 -5.72 -8.58
N GLU A 27 1.28 -4.51 -8.51
CA GLU A 27 1.41 -3.62 -7.35
C GLU A 27 0.95 -4.28 -6.04
N TYR A 28 -0.16 -5.03 -6.09
CA TYR A 28 -0.69 -5.75 -4.92
C TYR A 28 0.29 -6.79 -4.39
N LEU A 29 1.02 -7.48 -5.29
CA LEU A 29 1.96 -8.52 -4.92
C LEU A 29 3.18 -7.92 -4.21
N VAL A 30 3.69 -6.79 -4.71
CA VAL A 30 4.79 -6.06 -4.08
C VAL A 30 4.41 -5.58 -2.68
N ALA A 31 3.19 -5.07 -2.50
CA ALA A 31 2.68 -4.69 -1.18
C ALA A 31 2.57 -5.89 -0.21
N LEU A 32 2.06 -7.03 -0.68
CA LEU A 32 2.00 -8.26 0.12
C LEU A 32 3.40 -8.76 0.51
N LEU A 33 4.36 -8.71 -0.42
CA LEU A 33 5.75 -9.07 -0.15
C LEU A 33 6.39 -8.13 0.89
N PHE A 34 6.10 -6.82 0.85
CA PHE A 34 6.53 -5.89 1.89
C PHE A 34 6.01 -6.30 3.27
N PHE A 35 4.70 -6.50 3.41
CA PHE A 35 4.12 -6.90 4.68
C PHE A 35 4.67 -8.25 5.16
N ALA A 36 4.79 -9.23 4.27
CA ALA A 36 5.37 -10.53 4.60
C ALA A 36 6.83 -10.41 5.05
N ALA A 37 7.65 -9.65 4.34
CA ALA A 37 9.06 -9.44 4.68
C ALA A 37 9.22 -8.76 6.05
N VAL A 38 8.47 -7.68 6.31
CA VAL A 38 8.50 -6.97 7.60
C VAL A 38 8.11 -7.89 8.75
N MET A 39 7.09 -8.73 8.56
CA MET A 39 6.63 -9.66 9.60
C MET A 39 7.57 -10.85 9.81
N VAL A 40 8.08 -11.48 8.75
CA VAL A 40 9.01 -12.62 8.85
C VAL A 40 10.35 -12.18 9.44
N LEU A 41 10.84 -11.02 9.03
CA LEU A 41 12.10 -10.45 9.53
C LEU A 41 11.93 -9.69 10.86
N GLN A 42 10.71 -9.63 11.40
CA GLN A 42 10.39 -8.96 12.67
C GLN A 42 10.87 -7.50 12.74
N LEU A 43 10.78 -6.77 11.61
CA LEU A 43 11.31 -5.40 11.51
C LEU A 43 10.45 -4.37 12.25
N ALA A 44 9.16 -4.66 12.42
CA ALA A 44 8.23 -3.83 13.17
C ALA A 44 7.08 -4.67 13.75
N PRO A 45 6.46 -4.24 14.86
CA PRO A 45 5.27 -4.90 15.42
C PRO A 45 4.10 -4.88 14.42
N ALA A 46 3.26 -5.92 14.46
CA ALA A 46 2.10 -6.03 13.56
C ALA A 46 1.18 -4.79 13.64
N ALA A 47 0.96 -4.24 14.85
CA ALA A 47 0.14 -3.05 15.05
C ALA A 47 0.68 -1.82 14.29
N VAL A 48 2.00 -1.71 14.13
CA VAL A 48 2.64 -0.62 13.38
C VAL A 48 2.60 -0.92 11.88
N THR A 49 3.03 -2.12 11.50
CA THR A 49 3.09 -2.59 10.11
C THR A 49 1.75 -2.47 9.39
N PHE A 50 0.66 -2.85 10.06
CA PHE A 50 -0.69 -2.83 9.48
C PHE A 50 -1.52 -1.58 9.86
N SER A 51 -0.94 -0.60 10.55
CA SER A 51 -1.66 0.61 10.98
C SER A 51 -2.31 1.38 9.83
N GLY A 52 -1.73 1.31 8.63
CA GLY A 52 -2.28 1.92 7.41
C GLY A 52 -3.70 1.45 7.06
N PHE A 53 -4.09 0.23 7.44
CA PHE A 53 -5.45 -0.29 7.22
C PHE A 53 -6.49 0.36 8.14
N ALA A 54 -6.07 0.95 9.27
CA ALA A 54 -6.95 1.73 10.16
C ALA A 54 -6.99 3.23 9.79
N SER A 55 -6.25 3.65 8.76
CA SER A 55 -6.13 5.06 8.37
C SER A 55 -7.45 5.61 7.82
N SER A 56 -7.94 6.70 8.40
CA SER A 56 -9.10 7.43 7.87
C SER A 56 -8.83 7.95 6.45
N ALA A 57 -7.62 8.43 6.17
CA ALA A 57 -7.25 8.92 4.84
C ALA A 57 -7.35 7.81 3.78
N PHE A 58 -6.91 6.59 4.10
CA PHE A 58 -7.03 5.44 3.20
C PHE A 58 -8.50 5.14 2.88
N TRP A 59 -9.34 5.03 3.91
CA TRP A 59 -10.76 4.74 3.74
C TRP A 59 -11.54 5.87 3.05
N LEU A 60 -11.14 7.12 3.24
CA LEU A 60 -11.71 8.27 2.52
C LEU A 60 -11.42 8.18 1.02
N VAL A 61 -10.18 7.86 0.63
CA VAL A 61 -9.81 7.66 -0.77
C VAL A 61 -10.59 6.49 -1.39
N LEU A 62 -10.67 5.35 -0.69
CA LEU A 62 -11.46 4.21 -1.15
C LEU A 62 -12.95 4.57 -1.34
N SER A 63 -13.52 5.29 -0.38
CA SER A 63 -14.92 5.74 -0.44
C SER A 63 -15.15 6.69 -1.62
N GLY A 64 -14.17 7.56 -1.92
CA GLY A 64 -14.19 8.41 -3.11
C GLY A 64 -14.24 7.61 -4.41
N PHE A 65 -13.46 6.53 -4.53
CA PHE A 65 -13.51 5.63 -5.69
C PHE A 65 -14.88 4.96 -5.84
N VAL A 66 -15.45 4.45 -4.74
CA VAL A 66 -16.78 3.82 -4.73
C VAL A 66 -17.87 4.82 -5.14
N LEU A 67 -17.83 6.04 -4.59
CA LEU A 67 -18.77 7.10 -4.93
C LEU A 67 -18.65 7.52 -6.40
N GLY A 68 -17.43 7.66 -6.92
CA GLY A 68 -17.20 7.92 -8.34
C GLY A 68 -17.77 6.83 -9.25
N ALA A 69 -17.57 5.56 -8.88
CA ALA A 69 -18.16 4.43 -9.59
C ALA A 69 -19.70 4.45 -9.55
N ALA A 70 -20.30 4.78 -8.40
CA ALA A 70 -21.75 4.90 -8.24
C ALA A 70 -22.33 6.02 -9.13
N ILE A 71 -21.71 7.20 -9.14
CA ILE A 71 -22.11 8.32 -10.01
C ILE A 71 -22.08 7.91 -11.49
N ARG A 72 -21.05 7.18 -11.92
CA ARG A 72 -20.96 6.72 -13.30
C ARG A 72 -22.02 5.66 -13.61
N SER A 73 -22.22 4.69 -12.72
CA SER A 73 -23.18 3.60 -12.91
C SER A 73 -24.64 4.05 -12.99
N THR A 74 -24.98 5.16 -12.33
CA THR A 74 -26.34 5.72 -12.31
C THR A 74 -26.65 6.60 -13.53
N GLY A 75 -25.67 6.85 -14.40
CA GLY A 75 -25.79 7.80 -15.50
C GLY A 75 -25.89 9.27 -15.05
N LEU A 76 -25.66 9.54 -13.76
CA LEU A 76 -25.69 10.90 -13.23
C LEU A 76 -24.58 11.76 -13.86
N ALA A 77 -23.40 11.17 -14.11
CA ALA A 77 -22.32 11.82 -14.83
C ALA A 77 -22.77 12.33 -16.21
N ASP A 78 -23.49 11.49 -16.98
CA ASP A 78 -23.93 11.83 -18.34
C ASP A 78 -25.08 12.84 -18.36
N ARG A 79 -25.87 12.93 -17.28
CA ARG A 79 -26.93 13.93 -17.12
C ARG A 79 -26.42 15.32 -16.72
N LEU A 80 -25.22 15.39 -16.13
CA LEU A 80 -24.61 16.62 -15.62
C LEU A 80 -23.49 17.17 -16.50
N ALA A 81 -22.98 16.38 -17.46
CA ALA A 81 -21.99 16.79 -18.45
C ALA A 81 -22.61 17.62 -19.58
#